data_AF-A0A3N4ZKL7-F1
#
_entry.id   AF-A0A3N4ZKL7-F1
#
_cell.length_a   1.000
_cell.length_b   1.000
_cell.length_c   1.000
_cell.angle_alpha   90.00
_cell.angle_beta   90.00
_cell.angle_gamma   90.00
#
_symmetry.space_group_name_H-M   'P 1'
#
loop_
_entity.id
_entity.type
_entity.pdbx_description
1 polymer ?
#
loop_
_entity_poly.entity_id
_entity_poly.type
_entity_poly.pdbx_seq_one_letter_code
_entity_poly.pdbx_strand_id
1 'polypeptide(L)'
;MSLRIVVSSVSSDAHMWNLVYLQLLLEESGHEVTNLGVCPPDGTVMDACRGADRPDLLVLSTVNGHGHLDGLRLIRALRHDPELAALPVVIGGKLGVRGADAEESRRLLDAGFDAVFNESEQPAGHTLAAFGDYLAGLAQAAAVRERLVAGVPR
;
A
#
# COMPACT_ATOMS: atom_id res chain seq x y z
N MET A 1 -2.56 -10.69 -14.63
CA MET A 1 -3.81 -10.31 -13.97
C MET A 1 -3.70 -8.84 -13.65
N SER A 2 -4.64 -8.01 -14.06
CA SER A 2 -4.67 -6.61 -13.60
C SER A 2 -5.10 -6.59 -12.13
N LEU A 3 -4.55 -5.65 -11.36
CA LEU A 3 -4.90 -5.42 -9.96
C LEU A 3 -5.54 -4.03 -9.89
N ARG A 4 -6.55 -3.86 -9.04
CA ARG A 4 -7.08 -2.54 -8.68
C ARG A 4 -6.32 -2.03 -7.47
N ILE A 5 -5.58 -0.93 -7.64
CA ILE A 5 -4.67 -0.41 -6.63
C ILE A 5 -5.09 1.00 -6.24
N VAL A 6 -5.29 1.23 -4.94
CA VAL A 6 -5.42 2.58 -4.42
C VAL A 6 -4.03 3.07 -4.01
N VAL A 7 -3.62 4.22 -4.52
CA VAL A 7 -2.39 4.91 -4.13
C VAL A 7 -2.75 6.14 -3.33
N SER A 8 -2.07 6.33 -2.20
CA SER A 8 -2.31 7.46 -1.33
C SER A 8 -1.05 7.85 -0.55
N SER A 9 -1.04 9.06 -0.01
CA SER A 9 -0.10 9.46 1.03
C SER A 9 -0.74 9.36 2.40
N VAL A 10 0.01 9.69 3.45
CA VAL A 10 -0.56 9.88 4.78
C VAL A 10 -1.09 11.31 4.96
N SER A 11 -1.98 11.51 5.94
CA SER A 11 -2.68 12.78 6.16
C SER A 11 -1.76 14.01 6.35
N SER A 12 -0.52 13.80 6.81
CA SER A 12 0.46 14.88 7.01
C SER A 12 1.43 15.10 5.85
N ASP A 13 1.33 14.34 4.76
CA ASP A 13 2.32 14.33 3.69
C ASP A 13 1.84 15.00 2.40
N ALA A 14 2.41 16.17 2.12
CA ALA A 14 2.10 16.99 0.94
C ALA A 14 2.95 16.66 -0.30
N HIS A 15 3.84 15.67 -0.24
CA HIS A 15 4.67 15.30 -1.38
C HIS A 15 3.85 14.53 -2.41
N MET A 16 3.83 15.06 -3.64
CA MET A 16 3.01 14.51 -4.72
C MET A 16 3.78 13.69 -5.75
N TRP A 17 5.08 13.97 -5.94
CA TRP A 17 5.85 13.37 -7.05
C TRP A 17 6.03 11.86 -6.91
N ASN A 18 6.19 11.36 -5.68
CA ASN A 18 6.19 9.93 -5.37
C ASN A 18 4.87 9.27 -5.76
N LEU A 19 3.73 9.93 -5.55
CA LEU A 19 2.42 9.40 -5.93
C LEU A 19 2.24 9.38 -7.45
N VAL A 20 2.63 10.45 -8.14
CA VAL A 20 2.57 10.51 -9.62
C VAL A 20 3.48 9.44 -10.23
N TYR A 21 4.70 9.29 -9.71
CA TYR A 21 5.63 8.26 -10.15
C TYR A 21 5.07 6.84 -9.94
N LEU A 22 4.54 6.54 -8.76
CA LEU A 22 3.95 5.24 -8.47
C LEU A 22 2.74 4.95 -9.35
N GLN A 23 1.88 5.95 -9.61
CA GLN A 23 0.76 5.80 -10.52
C GLN A 23 1.25 5.39 -11.91
N LEU A 24 2.18 6.13 -12.51
CA LEU A 24 2.73 5.83 -13.82
C LEU A 24 3.35 4.43 -13.85
N LEU A 25 4.18 4.09 -12.85
CA LEU A 25 4.84 2.79 -12.76
C LEU A 25 3.83 1.62 -12.72
N LEU A 26 2.78 1.75 -11.91
CA LEU A 26 1.76 0.72 -11.73
C LEU A 26 0.86 0.59 -12.97
N GLU A 27 0.47 1.72 -13.58
CA GLU A 27 -0.32 1.74 -14.82
C GLU A 27 0.48 1.16 -16.00
N GLU A 28 1.77 1.51 -16.14
CA GLU A 28 2.67 0.92 -17.14
C GLU A 28 2.87 -0.59 -16.93
N SER A 29 2.74 -1.06 -15.69
CA SER A 29 2.75 -2.49 -15.35
C SER A 29 1.42 -3.20 -15.62
N GLY A 30 0.41 -2.47 -16.12
CA GLY A 30 -0.89 -3.01 -16.51
C GLY A 30 -1.91 -3.14 -15.38
N HIS A 31 -1.75 -2.37 -14.30
CA HIS A 31 -2.70 -2.30 -13.18
C HIS A 31 -3.64 -1.08 -13.31
N GLU A 32 -4.81 -1.17 -12.69
CA GLU A 32 -5.76 -0.05 -12.57
C GLU A 32 -5.44 0.73 -11.29
N VAL A 33 -5.24 2.04 -11.39
CA VAL A 33 -4.80 2.86 -10.26
C VAL A 33 -5.80 3.96 -9.94
N THR A 34 -6.23 4.02 -8.68
CA THR A 34 -6.95 5.15 -8.11
C THR A 34 -6.00 5.92 -7.20
N ASN A 35 -5.53 7.08 -7.65
CA ASN A 35 -4.63 7.93 -6.87
C ASN A 35 -5.44 8.99 -6.09
N LEU A 36 -5.42 8.89 -4.76
CA LEU A 36 -6.16 9.80 -3.86
C LEU A 36 -5.42 11.13 -3.62
N GLY A 37 -4.17 11.24 -4.07
CA GLY A 37 -3.36 12.43 -3.90
C GLY A 37 -2.79 12.61 -2.48
N VAL A 38 -2.49 13.86 -2.17
CA VAL A 38 -1.71 14.24 -0.99
C VAL A 38 -2.59 14.62 0.21
N CYS A 39 -2.11 14.35 1.42
CA CYS A 39 -2.78 14.68 2.67
C CYS A 39 -4.26 14.27 2.80
N PRO A 40 -4.73 13.11 2.28
CA PRO A 40 -6.12 12.74 2.48
C PRO A 40 -6.38 12.44 3.97
N PRO A 41 -7.55 12.81 4.50
CA PRO A 41 -7.98 12.30 5.79
C PRO A 41 -8.05 10.77 5.79
N ASP A 42 -7.71 10.13 6.90
CA ASP A 42 -7.75 8.66 7.05
C ASP A 42 -9.10 8.08 6.60
N GLY A 43 -10.22 8.74 6.95
CA GLY A 43 -11.56 8.34 6.54
C GLY A 43 -11.75 8.31 5.01
N THR A 44 -11.16 9.24 4.28
CA THR A 44 -11.21 9.28 2.81
C THR A 44 -10.45 8.09 2.20
N VAL A 45 -9.31 7.71 2.79
CA VAL A 45 -8.56 6.52 2.35
C VAL A 45 -9.36 5.25 2.62
N MET A 46 -9.97 5.14 3.80
CA MET A 46 -10.81 4.00 4.16
C MET A 46 -12.05 3.89 3.25
N ASP A 47 -12.75 4.99 2.99
CA ASP A 47 -13.94 5.01 2.13
C ASP A 47 -13.61 4.58 0.69
N ALA A 48 -12.46 4.99 0.16
CA ALA A 48 -11.98 4.56 -1.15
C ALA A 48 -11.67 3.06 -1.23
N CYS A 49 -11.52 2.38 -0.09
CA CYS A 49 -11.23 0.95 -0.02
C CYS A 49 -12.46 0.08 0.25
N ARG A 50 -13.64 0.67 0.49
CA ARG A 50 -14.88 -0.05 0.82
C ARG A 50 -15.71 -0.38 -0.42
N GLY A 51 -16.70 -1.26 -0.24
CA GLY A 51 -17.76 -1.51 -1.21
C GLY A 51 -17.43 -2.57 -2.27
N ALA A 52 -18.29 -2.64 -3.29
CA ALA A 52 -18.21 -3.65 -4.35
C ALA A 52 -16.93 -3.53 -5.20
N ASP A 53 -16.40 -2.31 -5.31
CA ASP A 53 -15.20 -1.98 -6.09
C ASP A 53 -13.92 -1.93 -5.26
N ARG A 54 -13.86 -2.70 -4.16
CA ARG A 54 -12.69 -2.72 -3.28
C ARG A 54 -11.39 -2.99 -4.05
N PRO A 55 -10.30 -2.30 -3.72
CA PRO A 55 -9.01 -2.57 -4.33
C PRO A 55 -8.48 -3.95 -3.92
N ASP A 56 -7.57 -4.46 -4.73
CA ASP A 56 -6.75 -5.63 -4.40
C ASP A 56 -5.56 -5.23 -3.51
N LEU A 57 -5.18 -3.95 -3.52
CA LEU A 57 -4.05 -3.41 -2.76
C LEU A 57 -4.24 -1.91 -2.44
N LEU A 58 -3.90 -1.53 -1.20
CA LEU A 58 -3.66 -0.14 -0.81
C LEU A 58 -2.15 0.11 -0.67
N VAL A 59 -1.64 1.10 -1.38
CA VAL A 59 -0.23 1.54 -1.33
C VAL A 59 -0.17 2.93 -0.69
N LEU A 60 0.46 3.01 0.47
CA LEU A 60 0.77 4.28 1.13
C LEU A 60 2.21 4.69 0.81
N SER A 61 2.37 5.84 0.16
CA SER A 61 3.70 6.41 -0.11
C SER A 61 3.88 7.70 0.67
N THR A 62 4.92 7.74 1.50
CA THR A 62 5.22 8.90 2.33
C THR A 62 6.71 9.14 2.44
N VAL A 63 7.11 10.40 2.34
CA VAL A 63 8.50 10.85 2.38
C VAL A 63 8.71 12.03 3.34
N ASN A 64 7.68 12.45 4.07
CA ASN A 64 7.76 13.53 5.07
C ASN A 64 8.39 13.11 6.41
N GLY A 65 8.70 11.82 6.60
CA GLY A 65 9.29 11.29 7.82
C GLY A 65 8.30 11.01 8.97
N HIS A 66 6.99 11.16 8.75
CA HIS A 66 5.93 10.82 9.72
C HIS A 66 5.20 9.51 9.37
N GLY A 67 5.69 8.76 8.40
CA GLY A 67 5.09 7.52 7.94
C GLY A 67 4.86 6.50 9.04
N HIS A 68 5.75 6.42 10.04
CA HIS A 68 5.53 5.54 11.19
C HIS A 68 4.34 5.98 12.06
N LEU A 69 4.19 7.28 12.34
CA LEU A 69 3.12 7.78 13.21
C LEU A 69 1.76 7.70 12.53
N ASP A 70 1.65 8.25 11.32
CA ASP A 70 0.40 8.28 10.59
C ASP A 70 0.04 6.90 10.03
N GLY A 71 1.03 6.16 9.55
CA GLY A 71 0.85 4.79 9.08
C GLY A 71 0.35 3.87 10.19
N LEU A 72 0.92 3.93 11.39
CA LEU A 72 0.43 3.14 12.54
C LEU A 72 -1.01 3.47 12.91
N ARG A 73 -1.41 4.74 12.83
CA ARG A 73 -2.79 5.14 13.10
C ARG A 73 -3.74 4.58 12.05
N LEU A 74 -3.43 4.78 10.76
CA LEU A 74 -4.28 4.37 9.65
C LEU A 74 -4.39 2.84 9.56
N ILE A 75 -3.29 2.09 9.68
CA ILE A 75 -3.35 0.62 9.59
C ILE A 75 -4.16 0.01 10.72
N ARG A 76 -4.06 0.56 11.94
CA ARG A 76 -4.89 0.10 13.05
C ARG A 76 -6.37 0.36 12.76
N ALA A 77 -6.73 1.52 12.21
CA ALA A 77 -8.10 1.81 11.82
C ALA A 77 -8.62 0.84 10.75
N LEU A 78 -7.81 0.55 9.73
CA LEU A 78 -8.12 -0.43 8.67
C LEU A 78 -8.33 -1.83 9.25
N ARG A 79 -7.48 -2.29 10.17
CA ARG A 79 -7.58 -3.63 10.78
C ARG A 79 -8.72 -3.76 11.80
N HIS A 80 -9.21 -2.66 12.36
CA HIS A 80 -10.41 -2.66 13.22
C HIS A 80 -11.72 -2.69 12.43
N ASP A 81 -11.69 -2.34 11.14
CA ASP A 81 -12.86 -2.42 10.26
C ASP A 81 -12.96 -3.82 9.65
N PRO A 82 -14.03 -4.61 9.93
CA PRO A 82 -14.17 -5.96 9.40
C PRO A 82 -14.18 -6.05 7.86
N GLU A 83 -14.64 -5.02 7.16
CA GLU A 83 -14.65 -5.02 5.69
C GLU A 83 -13.25 -4.82 5.10
N LEU A 84 -12.36 -4.16 5.84
CA LEU A 84 -11.02 -3.77 5.39
C LEU A 84 -9.91 -4.60 6.06
N ALA A 85 -10.23 -5.37 7.09
CA ALA A 85 -9.26 -6.12 7.88
C ALA A 85 -8.39 -7.07 7.05
N ALA A 86 -8.94 -7.62 5.96
CA ALA A 86 -8.24 -8.54 5.05
C ALA A 86 -7.67 -7.88 3.78
N LEU A 87 -7.81 -6.56 3.62
CA LEU A 87 -7.25 -5.82 2.49
C LEU A 87 -5.71 -5.85 2.59
N PRO A 88 -4.97 -6.22 1.52
CA PRO A 88 -3.53 -6.03 1.48
C PRO A 88 -3.17 -4.53 1.54
N VAL A 89 -2.30 -4.16 2.47
CA VAL A 89 -1.86 -2.78 2.67
C VAL A 89 -0.34 -2.75 2.81
N VAL A 90 0.31 -1.91 2.01
CA VAL A 90 1.77 -1.69 2.07
C VAL A 90 2.08 -0.22 2.27
N ILE A 91 3.24 0.07 2.86
CA ILE A 91 3.74 1.43 3.06
C ILE A 91 5.20 1.55 2.65
N GLY A 92 5.58 2.66 2.01
CA GLY A 92 6.94 2.89 1.58
C GLY A 92 7.35 4.35 1.41
N GLY A 93 8.65 4.56 1.19
CA GLY A 93 9.28 5.86 1.05
C GLY A 93 10.23 6.15 2.21
N LYS A 94 10.22 7.39 2.74
CA LYS A 94 11.05 7.83 3.87
C LYS A 94 10.17 7.97 5.10
N LEU A 95 10.09 6.89 5.87
CA LEU A 95 9.05 6.71 6.89
C LEU A 95 9.35 7.39 8.22
N GLY A 96 10.62 7.73 8.46
CA GLY A 96 11.10 8.40 9.67
C GLY A 96 11.95 9.64 9.38
N VAL A 97 12.03 10.54 10.36
CA VAL A 97 12.96 11.69 10.34
C VAL A 97 14.35 11.32 10.87
N ARG A 98 14.44 10.19 11.57
CA ARG A 98 15.71 9.55 11.94
C ARG A 98 16.12 8.63 10.79
N GLY A 99 17.43 8.35 10.65
CA GLY A 99 17.92 7.38 9.66
C GLY A 99 17.34 5.98 9.86
N ALA A 100 17.92 4.96 9.21
CA ALA A 100 17.47 3.57 9.31
C ALA A 100 17.07 3.17 10.74
N ASP A 101 15.79 2.88 10.96
CA ASP A 101 15.25 2.40 12.23
C ASP A 101 14.38 1.17 11.98
N ALA A 102 15.04 0.00 11.95
CA ALA A 102 14.39 -1.28 11.71
C ALA A 102 13.30 -1.61 12.76
N GLU A 103 13.35 -1.00 13.95
CA GLU A 103 12.32 -1.20 14.96
C GLU A 103 10.99 -0.57 14.51
N GLU A 104 11.05 0.62 13.91
CA GLU A 104 9.87 1.34 13.45
C GLU A 104 9.20 0.63 12.26
N SER A 105 9.98 0.05 11.33
CA SER A 105 9.43 -0.82 10.28
C SER A 105 8.79 -2.09 10.83
N ARG A 106 9.42 -2.71 11.84
CA ARG A 106 8.83 -3.89 12.50
C ARG A 106 7.52 -3.56 13.22
N ARG A 107 7.42 -2.40 13.87
CA ARG A 107 6.17 -1.94 14.49
C ARG A 107 5.04 -1.75 13.49
N LEU A 108 5.34 -1.27 12.28
CA LEU A 108 4.34 -1.15 11.20
C LEU A 108 3.84 -2.53 10.76
N LEU A 109 4.74 -3.50 10.56
CA LEU A 109 4.37 -4.88 10.24
C LEU A 109 3.53 -5.50 11.36
N ASP A 110 3.98 -5.39 12.61
CA ASP A 110 3.27 -5.92 13.80
C ASP A 110 1.88 -5.27 13.98
N ALA A 111 1.69 -4.03 13.52
CA ALA A 111 0.41 -3.33 13.55
C ALA A 111 -0.54 -3.74 12.40
N GLY A 112 -0.04 -4.48 11.41
CA GLY A 112 -0.84 -5.12 10.38
C GLY A 112 -0.56 -4.71 8.94
N PHE A 113 0.53 -3.98 8.65
CA PHE A 113 0.98 -3.81 7.26
C PHE A 113 1.48 -5.14 6.71
N ASP A 114 1.16 -5.43 5.45
CA ASP A 114 1.58 -6.66 4.77
C ASP A 114 3.03 -6.56 4.28
N ALA A 115 3.51 -5.35 3.97
CA ALA A 115 4.91 -5.07 3.67
C ALA A 115 5.28 -3.62 3.97
N VAL A 116 6.55 -3.39 4.29
CA VAL A 116 7.13 -2.07 4.56
C VAL A 116 8.37 -1.89 3.68
N PHE A 117 8.40 -0.80 2.91
CA PHE A 117 9.41 -0.48 1.91
C PHE A 117 10.15 0.80 2.28
N ASN A 118 11.05 0.72 3.28
CA ASN A 118 11.71 1.88 3.86
C ASN A 118 13.03 2.22 3.15
N GLU A 119 13.07 3.34 2.42
CA GLU A 119 14.29 3.84 1.75
C GLU A 119 15.38 4.28 2.72
N SER A 120 15.04 4.51 3.99
CA SER A 120 16.06 4.79 5.02
C SER A 120 16.86 3.54 5.39
N GLU A 121 16.33 2.33 5.15
CA GLU A 121 16.99 1.06 5.45
C GLU A 121 17.73 0.46 4.26
N GLN A 122 17.22 0.69 3.03
CA GLN A 122 17.82 0.18 1.80
C GLN A 122 17.76 1.21 0.67
N PRO A 123 18.70 1.17 -0.30
CA PRO A 123 18.67 2.07 -1.44
C PRO A 123 17.37 1.92 -2.26
N ALA A 124 16.83 3.04 -2.75
CA ALA A 124 15.54 3.09 -3.46
C ALA A 124 15.39 2.06 -4.59
N GLY A 125 16.46 1.75 -5.33
CA GLY A 125 16.42 0.74 -6.39
C GLY A 125 16.13 -0.68 -5.87
N HIS A 126 16.67 -1.06 -4.70
CA HIS A 126 16.37 -2.36 -4.08
C HIS A 126 14.95 -2.39 -3.52
N THR A 127 14.52 -1.27 -2.92
CA THR A 127 13.16 -1.09 -2.39
C THR A 127 12.11 -1.23 -3.50
N LEU A 128 12.34 -0.61 -4.66
CA LEU A 128 11.46 -0.71 -5.82
C LEU A 128 11.45 -2.12 -6.43
N ALA A 129 12.59 -2.80 -6.49
CA ALA A 129 12.65 -4.18 -6.95
C ALA A 129 11.84 -5.11 -6.04
N ALA A 130 12.01 -4.99 -4.71
CA ALA A 130 11.24 -5.77 -3.74
C ALA A 130 9.73 -5.48 -3.81
N PHE A 131 9.34 -4.22 -4.07
CA PHE A 131 7.94 -3.86 -4.30
C PHE A 131 7.39 -4.52 -5.58
N GLY A 132 8.17 -4.55 -6.66
CA GLY A 132 7.82 -5.26 -7.89
C GLY A 132 7.59 -6.75 -7.68
N ASP A 133 8.48 -7.40 -6.91
CA ASP A 133 8.34 -8.82 -6.55
C ASP A 133 7.06 -9.09 -5.73
N TYR A 134 6.76 -8.20 -4.78
CA TYR A 134 5.52 -8.27 -3.99
C TYR A 134 4.27 -8.16 -4.88
N LEU A 135 4.24 -7.18 -5.80
CA LEU A 135 3.14 -7.00 -6.75
C LEU A 135 2.95 -8.24 -7.64
N ALA A 136 4.04 -8.80 -8.14
CA ALA A 136 4.00 -10.01 -8.97
C ALA A 136 3.40 -11.19 -8.19
N GLY A 137 3.81 -11.39 -6.93
CA GLY A 137 3.25 -12.42 -6.06
C GLY A 137 1.76 -12.22 -5.79
N LEU A 138 1.33 -10.99 -5.52
CA LEU A 138 -0.07 -10.66 -5.30
C LEU A 138 -0.93 -10.91 -6.55
N ALA A 139 -0.45 -10.50 -7.73
CA ALA A 139 -1.13 -10.72 -9.00
C ALA A 139 -1.27 -12.21 -9.34
N GLN A 140 -0.25 -13.02 -9.02
CA GLN A 140 -0.31 -14.48 -9.19
C GLN A 140 -1.34 -15.10 -8.23
N ALA A 141 -1.36 -14.69 -6.97
CA ALA A 141 -2.35 -15.17 -5.99
C ALA A 141 -3.79 -14.80 -6.40
N ALA A 142 -4.02 -13.59 -6.90
CA ALA A 142 -5.31 -13.15 -7.43
C ALA A 142 -5.76 -14.02 -8.62
N ALA A 143 -4.86 -14.30 -9.57
CA ALA A 143 -5.14 -15.16 -10.72
C ALA A 143 -5.50 -16.60 -10.31
N VAL A 144 -4.84 -17.15 -9.28
CA VAL A 144 -5.15 -18.49 -8.75
C VAL A 144 -6.55 -18.50 -8.12
N ARG A 145 -6.90 -17.49 -7.32
CA ARG A 145 -8.22 -17.37 -6.68
C ARG A 145 -9.34 -17.32 -7.72
N GLU A 146 -9.17 -16.53 -8.77
CA GLU A 146 -10.17 -16.41 -9.85
C GLU A 146 -10.39 -17.76 -10.56
N ARG A 147 -9.31 -18.48 -10.87
CA ARG A 147 -9.40 -19.82 -11.50
C ARG A 147 -10.11 -20.84 -10.62
N LEU A 148 -9.86 -20.81 -9.30
CA LEU A 148 -10.53 -21.69 -8.35
C LEU A 148 -12.04 -21.40 -8.29
N VAL A 149 -12.45 -20.13 -8.29
CA VAL A 149 -13.87 -19.74 -8.31
C VAL A 149 -14.53 -20.12 -9.64
N ALA A 150 -13.84 -19.94 -10.77
CA ALA A 150 -14.35 -20.30 -12.09
C ALA A 150 -14.43 -21.82 -12.32
N GLY A 151 -13.65 -22.63 -11.60
CA GLY A 151 -13.56 -24.09 -11.73
C GLY A 151 -14.55 -24.89 -10.87
N VAL A 152 -15.32 -24.27 -9.99
CA VAL A 152 -16.38 -24.96 -9.22
C VAL A 152 -17.63 -25.10 -10.10
N PRO A 153 -18.06 -26.33 -10.47
CA PRO A 153 -19.32 -26.51 -11.17
C PRO A 153 -20.49 -26.06 -10.28
N ARG A 154 -21.38 -25.23 -10.83
CA ARG A 154 -22.59 -24.73 -10.16
C ARG A 154 -23.60 -25.85 -9.88
#